data_AF-A0A352X6D1-F1
#
_entry.id   AF-A0A352X6D1-F1
#
_cell.length_a   1.000
_cell.length_b   1.000
_cell.length_c   1.000
_cell.angle_alpha   90.00
_cell.angle_beta   90.00
_cell.angle_gamma   90.00
#
_symmetry.space_group_name_H-M   'P 1'
#
loop_
_entity.id
_entity.type
_entity.pdbx_description
1 polymer ?
#
loop_
_entity_poly.entity_id
_entity_poly.type
_entity_poly.pdbx_seq_one_letter_code
_entity_poly.pdbx_strand_id
1 'polypeptide(L)'
;HGGAGTTTAAARAGAPQVVIPQYYDQHYWAGRIHHLGIGTAHEGGTPTTEELTSAMRHALQPDVAARARSIATAVHSNGALLAAQRLITADKEDALQKRF
;
A
#
# COMPACT_ATOMS: atom_id res chain seq x y z
N HIS A 1 8.52 5.77 -8.65
CA HIS A 1 7.21 6.19 -9.14
C HIS A 1 6.12 5.77 -8.16
N GLY A 2 5.71 4.49 -8.06
CA GLY A 2 4.88 4.02 -6.94
C GLY A 2 3.36 4.09 -7.17
N GLY A 3 2.89 3.64 -8.34
CA GLY A 3 1.45 3.46 -8.57
C GLY A 3 0.87 2.28 -7.78
N ALA A 4 -0.46 2.15 -7.80
CA ALA A 4 -1.21 1.15 -7.02
C ALA A 4 -0.68 -0.28 -7.11
N GLY A 5 -0.44 -0.75 -8.34
CA GLY A 5 -0.02 -2.13 -8.59
C GLY A 5 1.38 -2.44 -8.05
N THR A 6 2.35 -1.54 -8.29
CA THR A 6 3.74 -1.73 -7.85
C THR A 6 3.85 -1.69 -6.33
N THR A 7 3.19 -0.73 -5.67
CA THR A 7 3.24 -0.61 -4.21
C THR A 7 2.56 -1.79 -3.52
N THR A 8 1.45 -2.27 -4.08
CA THR A 8 0.76 -3.48 -3.61
C THR A 8 1.62 -4.73 -3.81
N ALA A 9 2.28 -4.87 -4.96
CA ALA A 9 3.15 -6.02 -5.25
C ALA A 9 4.34 -6.08 -4.28
N ALA A 10 4.99 -4.94 -4.02
CA ALA A 10 6.10 -4.85 -3.07
C ALA A 10 5.63 -5.11 -1.62
N ALA A 11 4.46 -4.58 -1.23
CA ALA A 11 3.86 -4.86 0.07
C ALA A 11 3.55 -6.35 0.25
N ARG A 12 3.00 -7.02 -0.78
CA ARG A 12 2.76 -8.46 -0.77
C ARG A 12 4.05 -9.29 -0.65
N ALA A 13 5.16 -8.78 -1.21
CA ALA A 13 6.48 -9.39 -1.06
C ALA A 13 7.13 -9.13 0.31
N GLY A 14 6.54 -8.26 1.14
CA GLY A 14 7.12 -7.86 2.42
C GLY A 14 8.35 -6.97 2.30
N ALA A 15 8.52 -6.30 1.15
CA ALA A 15 9.67 -5.47 0.86
C ALA A 15 9.45 -4.03 1.35
N PRO A 16 10.40 -3.44 2.10
CA PRO A 16 10.40 -2.01 2.37
C PRO A 16 10.50 -1.19 1.08
N GLN A 17 9.88 -0.02 1.06
CA GLN A 17 9.75 0.77 -0.17
C GLN A 17 10.33 2.17 -0.01
N VAL A 18 11.00 2.67 -1.04
CA VAL A 18 11.32 4.09 -1.20
C VAL A 18 10.54 4.58 -2.41
N VAL A 19 9.53 5.42 -2.17
CA VAL A 19 8.63 5.89 -3.22
C VAL A 19 8.96 7.32 -3.59
N ILE A 20 9.35 7.53 -4.85
CA ILE A 20 9.49 8.85 -5.46
C ILE A 20 8.30 9.02 -6.42
N PRO A 21 7.19 9.65 -5.98
CA PRO A 21 6.00 9.83 -6.81
C PRO A 21 6.21 10.94 -7.84
N GLN A 22 5.75 10.70 -9.07
CA GLN A 22 5.88 11.64 -10.18
C GLN A 22 4.52 12.16 -10.66
N TYR A 23 3.49 11.30 -10.72
CA TYR A 23 2.19 11.65 -11.30
C TYR A 23 1.02 10.92 -10.64
N TYR A 24 -0.17 11.51 -10.73
CA TYR A 24 -1.48 10.88 -10.47
C TYR A 24 -1.58 10.17 -9.10
N ASP A 25 -2.01 8.90 -9.10
CA ASP A 25 -2.26 8.08 -7.93
C ASP A 25 -0.99 7.78 -7.11
N GLN A 26 0.19 8.01 -7.68
CA GLN A 26 1.47 7.73 -7.03
C GLN A 26 1.63 8.52 -5.72
N HIS A 27 1.13 9.75 -5.64
CA HIS A 27 1.20 10.55 -4.42
C HIS A 27 0.34 9.95 -3.29
N TYR A 28 -0.86 9.46 -3.63
CA TYR A 28 -1.72 8.78 -2.67
C TYR A 28 -1.02 7.53 -2.13
N TRP A 29 -0.48 6.69 -3.01
CA TRP A 29 0.17 5.46 -2.60
C TRP A 29 1.48 5.69 -1.85
N ALA A 30 2.27 6.70 -2.23
CA ALA A 30 3.43 7.12 -1.46
C ALA A 30 3.03 7.49 -0.01
N GLY A 31 1.95 8.27 0.15
CA GLY A 31 1.38 8.57 1.46
C GLY A 31 0.92 7.32 2.22
N ARG A 32 0.32 6.34 1.54
CA ARG A 32 -0.06 5.05 2.16
C ARG A 32 1.16 4.26 2.64
N ILE A 33 2.23 4.19 1.85
CA ILE A 33 3.48 3.52 2.25
C ILE A 33 4.07 4.17 3.50
N HIS A 34 4.16 5.50 3.52
CA HIS A 34 4.66 6.25 4.66
C HIS A 34 3.78 6.04 5.91
N HIS A 35 2.46 6.18 5.78
CA HIS A 35 1.52 6.04 6.90
C HIS A 35 1.50 4.63 7.49
N LEU A 36 1.66 3.59 6.67
CA LEU A 36 1.77 2.21 7.14
C LEU A 36 3.13 1.91 7.82
N GLY A 37 4.11 2.79 7.68
CA GLY A 37 5.46 2.61 8.21
C GLY A 37 6.23 1.48 7.53
N ILE A 38 5.94 1.19 6.26
CA ILE A 38 6.59 0.13 5.48
C ILE A 38 7.60 0.68 4.47
N GLY A 39 7.99 1.94 4.63
CA GLY A 39 8.88 2.63 3.71
C GLY A 39 8.81 4.14 3.85
N THR A 40 9.43 4.82 2.89
CA THR A 40 9.44 6.28 2.80
C THR A 40 8.78 6.77 1.53
N ALA A 41 8.30 8.01 1.58
CA ALA A 41 7.87 8.78 0.44
C ALA A 41 8.76 10.02 0.34
N HIS A 42 9.35 10.26 -0.82
CA HIS A 42 10.03 11.51 -1.09
C HIS A 42 8.98 12.59 -1.39
N GLU A 43 9.15 13.77 -0.79
CA GLU A 43 8.34 14.94 -1.15
C GLU A 43 8.74 15.40 -2.56
N GLY A 44 7.76 15.81 -3.38
CA GLY A 44 7.91 15.89 -4.83
C GLY A 44 9.14 16.64 -5.36
N GLY A 45 9.54 16.31 -6.58
CA GLY A 45 10.77 16.82 -7.19
C GLY A 45 11.77 15.69 -7.45
N THR A 46 12.97 16.07 -7.88
CA THR A 46 14.08 15.13 -8.08
C THR A 46 14.90 15.07 -6.79
N PRO A 47 15.00 13.91 -6.12
CA PRO A 47 15.82 13.80 -4.92
C PRO A 47 17.29 13.99 -5.25
N THR A 48 17.99 14.65 -4.35
CA THR A 48 19.45 14.64 -4.28
C THR A 48 19.97 13.24 -3.90
N THR A 49 21.26 13.01 -4.12
CA THR A 49 21.94 11.77 -3.72
C THR A 49 21.84 11.54 -2.21
N GLU A 50 21.99 12.60 -1.42
CA GLU A 50 21.93 12.58 0.04
C GLU A 50 20.53 12.21 0.53
N GLU A 51 19.48 12.81 -0.05
CA GLU A 51 18.08 12.49 0.27
C GLU A 51 17.74 11.05 -0.07
N LEU A 52 18.14 10.57 -1.26
CA LEU A 52 17.90 9.18 -1.66
C LEU A 52 18.64 8.20 -0.76
N THR A 53 19.89 8.52 -0.39
CA THR A 53 20.69 7.71 0.53
C THR A 53 20.04 7.64 1.91
N SER A 54 19.57 8.78 2.43
CA SER A 54 18.84 8.85 3.70
C SER A 54 17.56 8.01 3.67
N ALA A 55 16.77 8.14 2.59
CA ALA A 55 15.55 7.37 2.39
C ALA A 55 15.81 5.86 2.36
N MET A 56 16.86 5.41 1.67
CA MET A 56 17.26 3.99 1.65
C MET A 56 17.70 3.50 3.03
N ARG A 57 18.52 4.28 3.76
CA ARG A 57 18.94 3.93 5.12
C ARG A 57 17.74 3.80 6.07
N HIS A 58 16.76 4.68 5.94
CA HIS A 58 15.53 4.60 6.73
C HIS A 58 14.72 3.34 6.38
N ALA A 59 14.47 3.09 5.09
CA ALA A 59 13.70 1.93 4.64
C ALA A 59 14.33 0.59 5.07
N LEU A 60 15.67 0.54 5.20
CA LEU A 60 16.41 -0.64 5.65
C LEU A 60 16.51 -0.78 7.18
N GLN A 61 15.95 0.14 7.96
CA GLN A 61 15.95 -0.02 9.41
C GLN A 61 15.19 -1.29 9.84
N PRO A 62 15.66 -2.01 10.88
CA PRO A 62 15.08 -3.29 11.26
C PRO A 62 13.58 -3.26 11.56
N ASP A 63 13.08 -2.18 12.14
CA ASP A 63 11.68 -1.96 12.48
C ASP A 63 10.81 -1.73 11.23
N VAL A 64 11.27 -0.90 10.29
CA VAL A 64 10.60 -0.67 9.00
C VAL A 64 10.55 -1.98 8.19
N ALA A 65 11.67 -2.71 8.16
CA ALA A 65 11.77 -4.01 7.50
C ALA A 65 10.84 -5.07 8.13
N ALA A 66 10.75 -5.09 9.47
CA ALA A 66 9.84 -5.97 10.18
C ALA A 66 8.37 -5.60 9.89
N ARG A 67 8.03 -4.30 9.83
CA ARG A 67 6.69 -3.83 9.51
C ARG A 67 6.28 -4.17 8.08
N ALA A 68 7.18 -4.01 7.11
CA ALA A 68 6.92 -4.40 5.72
C ALA A 68 6.60 -5.90 5.62
N ARG A 69 7.40 -6.75 6.28
CA ARG A 69 7.16 -8.20 6.34
C ARG A 69 5.84 -8.56 7.03
N SER A 70 5.47 -7.86 8.10
CA SER A 70 4.23 -8.18 8.83
C SER A 70 2.96 -7.84 8.04
N ILE A 71 3.00 -6.83 7.17
CA ILE A 71 1.86 -6.51 6.28
C ILE A 71 1.71 -7.53 5.16
N ALA A 72 2.78 -8.20 4.71
CA ALA A 72 2.73 -9.14 3.59
C ALA A 72 1.64 -10.21 3.78
N THR A 73 1.45 -10.70 5.01
CA THR A 73 0.44 -11.73 5.32
C THR A 73 -1.00 -11.20 5.28
N ALA A 74 -1.20 -9.89 5.35
CA ALA A 74 -2.52 -9.25 5.24
C ALA A 74 -2.92 -8.94 3.78
N VAL A 75 -1.97 -8.99 2.84
CA VAL A 75 -2.22 -8.69 1.41
C VAL A 75 -2.60 -9.97 0.66
N HIS A 76 -3.88 -10.35 0.73
CA HIS A 76 -4.39 -11.56 0.08
C HIS A 76 -4.75 -11.34 -1.40
N SER A 77 -4.57 -12.38 -2.23
CA SER A 77 -4.94 -12.37 -3.65
C SER A 77 -6.44 -12.54 -3.92
N ASN A 78 -7.22 -12.97 -2.92
CA ASN A 78 -8.66 -13.18 -3.03
C ASN A 78 -9.49 -11.95 -2.63
N GLY A 79 -8.87 -10.78 -2.42
CA GLY A 79 -9.57 -9.57 -1.98
C GLY A 79 -10.72 -9.16 -2.90
N ALA A 80 -10.54 -9.26 -4.23
CA ALA A 80 -11.59 -8.97 -5.20
C ALA A 80 -12.78 -9.94 -5.09
N LEU A 81 -12.52 -11.24 -4.89
CA LEU A 81 -13.55 -12.25 -4.69
C LEU A 81 -14.34 -11.97 -3.41
N LEU A 82 -13.66 -11.71 -2.29
CA LEU A 82 -14.30 -11.39 -1.01
C LEU A 82 -15.14 -10.11 -1.10
N ALA A 83 -14.65 -9.08 -1.80
CA ALA A 83 -15.41 -7.86 -2.04
C ALA A 83 -16.68 -8.13 -2.85
N ALA A 84 -16.60 -8.91 -3.93
CA ALA A 84 -17.77 -9.28 -4.74
C ALA A 84 -18.79 -10.10 -3.93
N GLN A 85 -18.33 -11.07 -3.12
CA GLN A 85 -19.19 -11.85 -2.23
C GLN A 85 -19.92 -10.96 -1.21
N ARG A 86 -19.21 -9.99 -0.60
CA ARG A 86 -19.81 -9.03 0.33
C ARG A 86 -20.88 -8.16 -0.33
N LEU A 87 -20.64 -7.68 -1.56
CA LEU A 87 -21.62 -6.90 -2.31
C LEU A 87 -22.89 -7.70 -2.60
N ILE A 88 -22.75 -8.95 -3.05
CA ILE A 88 -23.90 -9.83 -3.34
C ILE A 88 -24.70 -10.14 -2.07
N THR A 89 -24.03 -10.37 -0.94
CA THR A 89 -24.71 -10.63 0.34
C THR A 89 -25.47 -9.40 0.83
N ALA A 90 -24.86 -8.21 0.78
CA ALA A 90 -25.50 -6.96 1.19
C ALA A 90 -26.75 -6.64 0.36
N ASP A 91 -26.71 -6.87 -0.95
CA ASP A 91 -27.88 -6.69 -1.83
C ASP A 91 -29.05 -7.63 -1.47
N LYS A 92 -28.74 -8.88 -1.14
CA LYS A 92 -29.75 -9.85 -0.68
C LYS A 92 -30.38 -9.46 0.66
N GLU A 93 -29.58 -8.94 1.59
CA GLU A 93 -30.06 -8.47 2.89
C GLU A 93 -30.99 -7.25 2.76
N ASP A 94 -30.63 -6.27 1.92
CA ASP A 94 -31.46 -5.10 1.63
C ASP A 94 -32.78 -5.49 0.92
N ALA A 95 -32.71 -6.44 -0.02
CA ALA A 95 -33.90 -6.97 -0.70
C ALA A 95 -34.84 -7.74 0.26
N LEU A 96 -34.30 -8.41 1.28
CA LEU A 96 -35.10 -9.07 2.32
C LEU A 96 -35.73 -8.06 3.29
N GLN A 97 -35.03 -7.00 3.65
CA GLN A 97 -35.57 -5.93 4.50
C GLN A 97 -36.69 -5.12 3.82
N LYS A 98 -36.66 -4.94 2.50
CA LYS A 98 -37.71 -4.23 1.74
C LYS A 98 -38.97 -5.07 1.47
N ARG A 99 -38.96 -6.36 1.80
CA ARG A 99 -40.06 -7.31 1.55
C ARG A 99 -41.02 -7.48 2.74
N PHE A 100 -40.75 -6.81 3.86
CA PHE A 100 -41.60 -6.73 5.05
C PHE A 100 -41.83 -5.25 5.41
#